data_AF-R7S0G8-F1
#
_entry.id   AF-R7S0G8-F1
#
_cell.length_a   1.000
_cell.length_b   1.000
_cell.length_c   1.000
_cell.angle_alpha   90.00
_cell.angle_beta   90.00
_cell.angle_gamma   90.00
#
_symmetry.space_group_name_H-M   'P 1'
#
loop_
_entity.id
_entity.type
_entity.pdbx_description
1 polymer ?
#
loop_
_entity_poly.entity_id
_entity_poly.type
_entity_poly.pdbx_seq_one_letter_code
_entity_poly.pdbx_strand_id
1 'polypeptide(L)'
;LTSAGERQHYAIALLDKFFRHVPATFRAGVLYDIGCQLHRSCYKWDLLPDYRDRIVFTISVFHAFGHQWLCQIIYHPRKCACFGLSDGEGCECLWSALDHLVAGLRVSG
;
A
#
# COMPACT_ATOMS: atom_id res chain seq x y z
N LEU A 1 23.42 2.43 -4.26
CA LEU A 1 22.18 2.12 -3.51
C LEU A 1 22.52 2.13 -2.01
N THR A 2 22.61 3.31 -1.40
CA THR A 2 23.09 3.47 0.00
C THR A 2 21.96 3.59 1.02
N SER A 3 20.71 3.38 0.60
CA SER A 3 19.60 3.16 1.54
C SER A 3 18.83 1.92 1.17
N ALA A 4 18.88 0.92 2.05
CA ALA A 4 18.05 -0.27 1.94
C ALA A 4 16.61 0.04 2.39
N GLY A 5 15.65 -0.60 1.73
CA GLY A 5 14.24 -0.62 2.12
C GLY A 5 13.32 0.30 1.32
N GLU A 6 12.07 -0.14 1.20
CA GLU A 6 10.99 0.62 0.62
C GLU A 6 10.70 1.85 1.50
N ARG A 7 11.10 3.04 1.01
CA ARG A 7 10.89 4.27 1.74
C ARG A 7 9.48 4.79 1.50
N GLN A 8 8.83 5.18 2.59
CA GLN A 8 7.48 5.73 2.60
C GLN A 8 7.22 6.85 1.58
N HIS A 9 8.23 7.68 1.27
CA HIS A 9 8.07 8.77 0.32
C HIS A 9 7.80 8.32 -1.12
N TYR A 10 8.21 7.10 -1.50
CA TYR A 10 7.91 6.57 -2.83
C TYR A 10 6.41 6.33 -2.98
N ALA A 11 5.78 5.67 -2.00
CA ALA A 11 4.33 5.47 -1.98
C ALA A 11 3.57 6.81 -2.01
N ILE A 12 4.00 7.81 -1.23
CA ILE A 12 3.38 9.14 -1.22
C ILE A 12 3.48 9.82 -2.60
N ALA A 13 4.66 9.80 -3.22
CA ALA A 13 4.86 10.42 -4.54
C ALA A 13 4.02 9.74 -5.62
N LEU A 14 3.89 8.41 -5.58
CA LEU A 14 3.04 7.64 -6.49
C LEU A 14 1.57 7.98 -6.31
N LEU A 15 1.09 8.05 -5.06
CA LEU A 15 -0.29 8.44 -4.75
C LEU A 15 -0.59 9.86 -5.23
N ASP A 16 0.27 10.83 -4.93
CA ASP A 16 0.11 12.20 -5.41
C ASP A 16 0.07 12.26 -6.96
N LYS A 17 1.00 11.59 -7.63
CA LYS A 17 0.99 11.51 -9.10
C LYS A 17 -0.29 10.87 -9.62
N PHE A 18 -0.77 9.78 -9.02
CA PHE A 18 -2.01 9.12 -9.40
C PHE A 18 -3.21 10.06 -9.24
N PHE A 19 -3.37 10.69 -8.08
CA PHE A 19 -4.52 11.55 -7.79
C PHE A 19 -4.60 12.81 -8.66
N ARG A 20 -3.46 13.30 -9.15
CA ARG A 20 -3.41 14.39 -10.16
C ARG A 20 -3.99 14.01 -11.53
N HIS A 21 -4.12 12.72 -11.84
CA HIS A 21 -4.53 12.24 -13.17
C HIS A 21 -5.87 11.49 -13.18
N VAL A 22 -6.57 11.43 -12.04
CA VAL A 22 -7.91 10.85 -11.94
C VAL A 22 -8.95 11.92 -11.63
N PRO A 23 -10.23 11.71 -12.00
CA PRO A 23 -11.30 12.67 -11.70
C PRO A 23 -11.40 12.99 -10.21
N ALA A 24 -11.83 14.20 -9.85
CA ALA A 24 -11.97 14.63 -8.44
C ALA A 24 -12.93 13.76 -7.60
N THR A 25 -13.84 13.04 -8.25
CA THR A 25 -14.80 12.13 -7.62
C THR A 25 -14.25 10.71 -7.40
N PHE A 26 -13.08 10.38 -7.97
CA PHE A 26 -12.52 9.04 -7.90
C PHE A 26 -12.11 8.70 -6.46
N ARG A 27 -12.46 7.51 -5.98
CA ARG A 27 -12.06 7.00 -4.66
C ARG A 27 -11.17 5.77 -4.84
N ALA A 28 -10.06 5.70 -4.12
CA ALA A 28 -9.11 4.60 -4.23
C ALA A 28 -9.03 3.82 -2.91
N GLY A 29 -9.04 2.50 -3.01
CA GLY A 29 -8.52 1.62 -1.96
C GLY A 29 -7.02 1.41 -2.18
N VAL A 30 -6.23 1.60 -1.12
CA VAL A 30 -4.78 1.39 -1.14
C VAL A 30 -4.47 0.20 -0.24
N LEU A 31 -3.96 -0.88 -0.83
CA LEU A 31 -3.37 -2.02 -0.15
C LEU A 31 -1.87 -1.79 -0.10
N TYR A 32 -1.32 -1.74 1.11
CA TYR A 32 0.11 -1.53 1.32
C TYR A 32 0.55 -2.23 2.60
N ASP A 33 1.69 -2.90 2.59
CA ASP A 33 2.19 -3.70 3.72
C ASP A 33 2.19 -2.91 5.03
N ILE A 34 2.64 -1.67 4.97
CA ILE A 34 2.64 -0.73 6.11
C ILE A 34 1.52 0.30 6.01
N GLY A 35 0.38 -0.05 5.40
CA GLY A 35 -0.76 0.83 5.15
C GLY A 35 -1.25 1.57 6.39
N CYS A 36 -1.24 0.94 7.57
CA CYS A 36 -1.60 1.61 8.82
C CYS A 36 -0.59 2.69 9.25
N GLN A 37 0.70 2.46 9.00
CA GLN A 37 1.75 3.43 9.28
C GLN A 37 1.72 4.57 8.25
N LEU A 38 1.45 4.22 6.98
CA LEU A 38 1.26 5.19 5.91
C LEU A 38 0.11 6.15 6.23
N HIS A 39 -1.05 5.59 6.58
CA HIS A 39 -2.21 6.36 6.99
C HIS A 39 -1.88 7.30 8.16
N ARG A 40 -1.24 6.79 9.23
CA ARG A 40 -0.83 7.60 10.38
C ARG A 40 0.10 8.75 9.99
N SER A 41 1.08 8.51 9.12
CA SER A 41 2.01 9.55 8.66
C SER A 41 1.30 10.63 7.84
N CYS A 42 0.29 10.28 7.03
CA CYS A 42 -0.48 11.27 6.28
C CYS A 42 -1.15 12.30 7.18
N TYR A 43 -1.63 11.90 8.35
CA TYR A 43 -2.18 12.83 9.34
C TYR A 43 -1.10 13.53 10.15
N LYS A 44 -0.07 12.79 10.58
CA LYS A 44 0.99 13.35 11.43
C LYS A 44 1.82 14.44 10.73
N TRP A 45 2.08 14.28 9.44
CA TRP A 45 2.97 15.15 8.66
C TRP A 45 2.24 15.94 7.57
N ASP A 46 0.91 15.93 7.62
CA ASP A 46 0.02 16.59 6.64
C ASP A 46 0.32 16.24 5.17
N LEU A 47 0.47 14.94 4.90
CA LEU A 47 0.71 14.44 3.55
C LEU A 47 -0.61 14.15 2.83
N LEU A 48 -0.63 14.40 1.52
CA LEU A 48 -1.78 14.18 0.63
C LEU A 48 -3.07 14.91 1.08
N PRO A 49 -3.00 16.16 1.57
CA PRO A 49 -4.13 16.82 2.23
C PRO A 49 -5.40 16.87 1.37
N ASP A 50 -5.24 17.09 0.06
CA ASP A 50 -6.35 17.21 -0.89
C ASP A 50 -7.00 15.86 -1.28
N TYR A 51 -6.36 14.74 -0.94
CA TYR A 51 -6.76 13.41 -1.39
C TYR A 51 -7.17 12.47 -0.27
N ARG A 52 -6.82 12.77 1.00
CA ARG A 52 -7.05 11.86 2.15
C ARG A 52 -8.47 11.33 2.24
N ASP A 53 -9.48 12.18 2.05
CA ASP A 53 -10.91 11.79 2.14
C ASP A 53 -11.35 10.83 1.02
N ARG A 54 -10.52 10.69 -0.02
CA ARG A 54 -10.77 9.85 -1.19
C ARG A 54 -9.96 8.55 -1.15
N ILE A 55 -9.15 8.34 -0.11
CA ILE A 55 -8.31 7.16 0.05
C ILE A 55 -8.82 6.32 1.22
N VAL A 56 -9.01 5.02 0.99
CA VAL A 56 -9.15 4.03 2.06
C VAL A 56 -7.85 3.26 2.16
N PHE A 57 -7.14 3.37 3.29
CA PHE A 57 -5.90 2.63 3.53
C PHE A 57 -6.20 1.27 4.15
N THR A 58 -5.55 0.22 3.66
CA THR A 58 -5.61 -1.16 4.17
C THR A 58 -4.26 -1.84 4.06
N ILE A 59 -4.13 -2.99 4.70
CA ILE A 59 -2.93 -3.83 4.67
C ILE A 59 -3.27 -5.12 3.92
N SER A 60 -2.40 -5.63 3.05
CA SER A 60 -2.62 -6.92 2.39
C SER A 60 -2.87 -8.03 3.42
N VAL A 61 -3.70 -9.03 3.06
CA VAL A 61 -4.26 -9.99 4.02
C VAL A 61 -3.18 -10.72 4.80
N PHE A 62 -2.11 -11.15 4.13
CA PHE A 62 -1.02 -11.84 4.81
C PHE A 62 -0.29 -10.90 5.78
N HIS A 63 0.04 -9.71 5.31
CA HIS A 63 0.75 -8.68 6.08
C HIS A 63 -0.06 -8.18 7.29
N ALA A 64 -1.39 -8.15 7.21
CA ALA A 64 -2.24 -7.68 8.30
C ALA A 64 -2.00 -8.47 9.60
N PHE A 65 -1.79 -9.79 9.51
CA PHE A 65 -1.51 -10.65 10.66
C PHE A 65 -0.14 -10.39 11.31
N GLY A 66 0.82 -9.81 10.57
CA GLY A 66 2.11 -9.37 11.10
C GLY A 66 2.03 -8.09 11.93
N HIS A 67 0.90 -7.39 11.92
CA HIS A 67 0.70 -6.14 12.66
C HIS A 67 -0.03 -6.36 13.99
N GLN A 68 0.01 -5.35 14.86
CA GLN A 68 -0.71 -5.34 16.13
C GLN A 68 -2.21 -5.63 15.96
N TRP A 69 -2.84 -6.22 16.98
CA TRP A 69 -4.25 -6.62 16.97
C TRP A 69 -5.21 -5.53 16.46
N LEU A 70 -5.00 -4.27 16.87
CA LEU A 70 -5.85 -3.17 16.44
C LEU A 70 -5.75 -2.94 14.91
N CYS A 71 -4.57 -3.12 14.31
CA CYS A 71 -4.40 -3.01 12.87
C CYS A 71 -5.15 -4.11 12.10
N GLN A 72 -5.21 -5.33 12.65
CA GLN A 72 -5.98 -6.43 12.09
C GLN A 72 -7.50 -6.20 12.13
N ILE A 73 -7.97 -5.27 12.96
CA ILE A 73 -9.39 -4.92 13.03
C ILE A 73 -9.69 -3.75 12.09
N ILE A 74 -8.85 -2.73 12.12
CA ILE A 74 -9.12 -1.47 11.41
C ILE A 74 -8.73 -1.54 9.93
N TYR A 75 -7.62 -2.20 9.60
CA TYR A 75 -7.00 -2.12 8.26
C TYR A 75 -7.05 -3.44 7.48
N HIS A 76 -7.64 -4.49 8.04
CA HIS A 76 -7.77 -5.76 7.34
C HIS A 76 -8.80 -5.63 6.21
N PRO A 77 -8.48 -5.96 4.95
CA PRO A 77 -9.27 -5.58 3.78
C PRO A 77 -10.64 -6.25 3.76
N ARG A 78 -10.77 -7.45 4.36
CA ARG A 78 -12.08 -8.11 4.59
C ARG A 78 -13.01 -7.34 5.53
N LYS A 79 -12.51 -6.36 6.28
CA LYS A 79 -13.25 -5.51 7.22
C LYS A 79 -13.42 -4.08 6.69
N CYS A 80 -12.86 -3.78 5.51
CA CYS A 80 -12.93 -2.48 4.88
C CYS A 80 -13.80 -2.56 3.63
N ALA A 81 -14.70 -1.59 3.45
CA ALA A 81 -15.48 -1.49 2.23
C ALA A 81 -14.57 -1.21 1.02
N CYS A 82 -15.08 -1.53 -0.18
CA CYS A 82 -14.45 -1.22 -1.46
C CYS A 82 -13.21 -2.04 -1.87
N PHE A 83 -12.86 -3.11 -1.13
CA PHE A 83 -11.78 -4.05 -1.52
C PHE A 83 -12.26 -5.37 -2.11
N GLY A 84 -13.58 -5.61 -2.10
CA GLY A 84 -14.16 -6.85 -2.61
C GLY A 84 -13.56 -8.07 -1.93
N LEU A 85 -13.07 -9.02 -2.73
CA LEU A 85 -12.38 -10.21 -2.23
C LEU A 85 -10.85 -10.17 -2.44
N SER A 86 -10.30 -9.00 -2.78
CA SER A 86 -8.85 -8.82 -2.98
C SER A 86 -8.09 -9.15 -1.70
N ASP A 87 -7.01 -9.91 -1.83
CA ASP A 87 -6.06 -10.18 -0.77
C ASP A 87 -4.90 -9.17 -0.72
N GLY A 88 -4.65 -8.46 -1.82
CA GLY A 88 -3.56 -7.49 -1.93
C GLY A 88 -2.19 -8.11 -2.17
N GLU A 89 -2.13 -9.39 -2.54
CA GLU A 89 -0.89 -10.15 -2.76
C GLU A 89 -0.56 -10.30 -4.27
N GLY A 90 -1.24 -9.54 -5.14
CA GLY A 90 -1.16 -9.73 -6.59
C GLY A 90 0.23 -9.44 -7.16
N CYS A 91 0.92 -8.43 -6.61
CA CYS A 91 2.26 -8.06 -7.03
C CYS A 91 3.28 -9.13 -6.64
N GLU A 92 3.13 -9.69 -5.44
CA GLU A 92 3.96 -10.73 -4.83
C GLU A 92 3.75 -12.06 -5.56
N CYS A 93 2.49 -12.41 -5.86
CA CYS A 93 2.14 -13.57 -6.67
C CYS A 93 2.72 -13.46 -8.08
N LEU A 94 2.59 -12.32 -8.73
CA LEU A 94 3.16 -12.09 -10.06
C LEU A 94 4.69 -12.14 -10.02
N TRP A 95 5.31 -11.50 -9.03
CA TRP A 95 6.75 -11.56 -8.83
C TRP A 95 7.20 -13.00 -8.65
N SER A 96 6.54 -13.79 -7.79
CA SER A 96 6.86 -15.20 -7.59
C SER A 96 6.77 -16.02 -8.87
N ALA A 97 5.76 -15.75 -9.72
CA ALA A 97 5.62 -16.39 -11.01
C ALA A 97 6.73 -16.00 -12.00
N LEU A 98 7.24 -14.77 -11.91
CA LEU A 98 8.26 -14.22 -12.81
C LEU A 98 9.70 -14.33 -12.27
N ASP A 99 9.89 -14.75 -11.02
CA ASP A 99 11.19 -14.75 -10.34
C ASP A 99 12.26 -15.55 -11.11
N HIS A 100 11.87 -16.64 -11.76
CA HIS A 100 12.76 -17.45 -12.61
C HIS A 100 13.34 -16.70 -13.82
N LEU A 101 12.78 -15.54 -14.20
CA LEU A 101 13.30 -14.65 -15.25
C LEU A 101 14.34 -13.66 -14.72
N VAL A 102 14.45 -13.50 -13.40
CA VAL A 102 15.42 -12.61 -12.78
C VAL A 102 16.78 -13.31 -12.78
N ALA A 103 17.75 -12.71 -13.48
CA ALA A 103 19.12 -13.24 -13.49
C ALA A 103 19.67 -13.29 -12.05
N GLY A 104 20.21 -14.44 -11.64
CA GLY A 104 20.59 -14.78 -10.25
C GLY A 104 21.65 -13.88 -9.57
N LEU A 105 22.05 -12.78 -10.20
CA LEU A 105 22.93 -11.74 -9.64
C LEU A 105 22.20 -10.43 -9.30
N ARG A 106 20.88 -10.37 -9.46
CA ARG A 106 20.06 -9.23 -9.03
C ARG A 106 19.34 -9.59 -7.75
N VAL A 107 19.71 -8.91 -6.66
CA VAL A 107 18.90 -8.84 -5.45
C VAL A 107 17.83 -7.78 -5.70
N SER A 108 16.57 -8.19 -5.89
CA SER A 108 15.44 -7.28 -5.69
C SER A 108 15.19 -7.20 -4.19
N GLY A 109 15.39 -5.99 -3.64
CA GLY A 109 15.07 -5.68 -2.24
C GLY A 109 13.67 -5.13 -2.09
#